data_AF-A0AAW1JI75-F1
#
_entry.id   AF-A0AAW1JI75-F1
#
_cell.length_a   1.000
_cell.length_b   1.000
_cell.length_c   1.000
_cell.angle_alpha   90.00
_cell.angle_beta   90.00
_cell.angle_gamma   90.00
#
_symmetry.space_group_name_H-M   'P 1'
#
loop_
_entity.id
_entity.type
_entity.pdbx_description
1 polymer ?
#
loop_
_entity_poly.entity_id
_entity_poly.type
_entity_poly.pdbx_seq_one_letter_code
_entity_poly.pdbx_strand_id
1 'polypeptide(L)' 'MYLSNKVIDACYLSKWYTLDRRSQKIIVLLMERARKPLIIKLYTIVYISLESLTVIIRWSYSLFALLKATYK' A
#
# COMPACT_ATOMS: atom_id res chain seq x y z
N MET A 1 1.33 -2.79 -6.06
CA MET A 1 2.64 -3.13 -5.42
C MET A 1 3.63 -1.96 -5.39
N TYR A 2 3.28 -0.75 -5.85
CA TYR A 2 4.25 0.33 -6.15
C TYR A 2 4.28 1.52 -5.17
N LEU A 3 3.33 1.66 -4.24
CA LEU A 3 3.25 2.88 -3.42
C LEU A 3 4.09 2.83 -2.13
N SER A 4 4.33 1.64 -1.57
CA SER A 4 4.93 1.49 -0.23
C SER A 4 6.45 1.66 -0.20
N ASN A 5 7.14 1.68 -1.35
CA ASN A 5 8.61 1.72 -1.41
C ASN A 5 9.18 3.13 -1.59
N LYS A 6 8.36 4.17 -1.81
CA LYS A 6 8.85 5.53 -2.05
C LYS A 6 9.73 6.09 -0.92
N VAL A 7 9.45 5.69 0.32
CA VAL A 7 10.25 6.09 1.49
C VAL A 7 11.63 5.45 1.45
N ILE A 8 11.73 4.18 1.04
CA ILE A 8 12.99 3.46 0.90
C ILE A 8 13.79 4.07 -0.26
N ASP A 9 13.14 4.32 -1.40
CA ASP A 9 13.77 4.91 -2.58
C ASP A 9 14.35 6.30 -2.27
N ALA A 10 13.58 7.15 -1.58
CA ALA A 10 14.04 8.47 -1.16
C ALA A 10 15.23 8.40 -0.18
N CYS A 11 15.20 7.46 0.77
CA CYS A 11 16.32 7.25 1.68
C CYS A 11 17.56 6.68 0.97
N TYR A 12 17.38 5.82 -0.02
CA TYR A 12 18.49 5.27 -0.82
C TYR A 12 19.14 6.34 -1.71
N LEU A 13 18.33 7.26 -2.25
CA LEU A 13 18.78 8.41 -3.06
C LEU A 13 19.38 9.53 -2.22
N SER A 14 19.00 9.67 -0.95
CA SER A 14 19.74 10.49 0.01
C SER A 14 21.13 9.87 0.15
N LYS A 15 22.21 10.63 -0.05
CA LYS A 15 23.61 10.15 0.02
C LYS A 15 23.96 9.68 1.44
N TRP A 16 23.34 8.61 1.90
CA TRP A 16 23.30 8.21 3.30
C TRP A 16 24.68 7.80 3.79
N TYR A 17 25.51 7.26 2.89
CA TYR A 17 26.90 6.88 3.11
C TYR A 17 27.85 8.06 3.38
N THR A 18 27.45 9.31 3.11
CA THR A 18 28.26 10.50 3.44
C THR A 18 27.91 11.12 4.80
N LEU A 19 26.90 10.60 5.49
CA LEU A 19 26.48 11.10 6.81
C LEU A 19 27.30 10.48 7.94
N ASP A 20 27.20 11.06 9.15
CA ASP A 20 27.80 10.50 10.37
C ASP A 20 27.37 9.04 10.62
N ARG A 21 28.22 8.26 11.30
CA ARG A 21 27.97 6.84 11.60
C ARG A 21 26.65 6.62 12.35
N ARG A 22 26.20 7.58 13.17
CA ARG A 22 24.89 7.51 13.83
C ARG A 22 23.75 7.63 12.83
N SER A 23 23.80 8.63 11.96
CA SER A 23 22.77 8.87 10.95
C SER A 23 22.68 7.74 9.92
N GLN A 24 23.81 7.15 9.53
CA GLN A 24 23.86 5.96 8.68
C GLN A 24 23.06 4.79 9.28
N LYS A 25 23.31 4.48 10.57
CA LYS A 25 22.59 3.41 11.28
C LYS A 25 21.08 3.69 11.35
N ILE A 26 20.69 4.94 11.58
CA ILE A 26 19.28 5.34 11.64
C ILE A 26 18.61 5.16 10.28
N ILE A 27 19.25 5.58 9.20
CA ILE A 27 18.71 5.45 7.84
C ILE A 27 18.58 3.98 7.43
N VAL A 28 19.59 3.14 7.71
CA VAL A 28 19.51 1.70 7.43
C VAL A 28 18.39 1.03 8.23
N LEU A 29 18.24 1.39 9.52
CA LEU A 29 17.14 0.90 10.35
C LEU A 29 15.78 1.35 9.80
N LEU A 30 15.68 2.59 9.31
CA LEU A 30 14.47 3.14 8.71
C LEU A 30 14.09 2.41 7.41
N MET A 31 15.06 2.14 6.52
CA MET A 31 14.84 1.37 5.30
C MET A 31 14.37 -0.05 5.61
N GLU A 32 14.98 -0.72 6.59
CA GLU A 32 14.57 -2.06 7.04
C GLU A 32 13.16 -2.07 7.66
N ARG A 33 12.79 -1.03 8.41
CA ARG A 33 11.42 -0.90 8.94
C ARG A 33 10.38 -0.58 7.87
N ALA A 34 10.71 0.29 6.92
CA ALA A 34 9.84 0.67 5.82
C ALA A 34 9.62 -0.46 4.81
N ARG A 35 10.54 -1.44 4.74
CA ARG A 35 10.39 -2.66 3.94
C ARG A 35 9.22 -3.53 4.41
N LYS A 36 8.81 -3.42 5.68
CA LYS A 36 7.56 -4.01 6.15
C LYS A 36 6.44 -3.04 5.80
N PRO A 37 5.57 -3.36 4.82
CA PRO A 37 4.41 -2.51 4.54
C PRO A 37 3.64 -2.33 5.85
N LEU A 38 3.25 -1.09 6.14
CA LEU A 38 2.47 -0.74 7.31
C LEU A 38 1.04 -1.28 7.12
N ILE A 39 0.91 -2.59 7.21
CA ILE A 39 -0.35 -3.32 7.06
C ILE A 39 -1.03 -3.17 8.41
N ILE A 40 -1.94 -2.20 8.50
CA ILE A 40 -2.88 -2.10 9.61
C ILE A 40 -3.81 -3.32 9.51
N LYS A 41 -3.43 -4.42 10.15
CA LYS A 41 -4.26 -5.62 10.26
C LYS A 41 -5.31 -5.37 11.33
N LEU A 42 -6.52 -4.99 10.90
CA LEU A 42 -7.71 -5.15 11.73
C LEU A 42 -8.46 -6.39 11.23
N TYR A 43 -8.34 -7.49 11.97
CA TYR A 43 -9.10 -8.77 11.99
C TYR A 43 -9.64 -9.42 10.68
N THR A 44 -10.09 -8.68 9.66
CA THR A 44 -10.89 -9.23 8.54
C THR A 44 -10.64 -8.61 7.16
N ILE A 45 -9.88 -7.52 7.00
CA ILE A 45 -10.06 -6.68 5.80
C ILE A 45 -9.04 -6.98 4.69
N VAL A 46 -9.60 -7.47 3.57
CA VAL A 46 -9.23 -7.25 2.16
C VAL A 46 -8.09 -6.24 1.99
N TYR A 47 -7.07 -6.59 1.19
CA TYR A 47 -6.05 -5.64 0.75
C TYR A 47 -6.71 -4.34 0.31
N ILE A 48 -6.64 -3.25 1.09
CA ILE A 48 -7.21 -1.95 0.69
C ILE A 48 -6.27 -1.39 -0.37
N SER A 49 -6.46 -1.86 -1.59
CA SER A 49 -5.84 -1.34 -2.79
C SER A 49 -6.94 -0.74 -3.65
N LEU A 50 -6.57 0.15 -4.56
CA LEU A 50 -7.51 0.68 -5.55
C LEU A 50 -8.18 -0.45 -6.34
N GLU A 51 -7.44 -1.53 -6.59
CA GLU A 51 -7.90 -2.72 -7.27
C GLU A 51 -9.05 -3.43 -6.52
N SER A 52 -8.92 -3.68 -5.21
CA SER A 52 -10.00 -4.34 -4.46
C SER A 52 -11.26 -3.48 -4.38
N LEU A 53 -11.11 -2.15 -4.29
CA LEU A 53 -12.23 -1.21 -4.36
C LEU A 53 -12.93 -1.26 -5.71
N THR A 54 -12.19 -1.32 -6.82
CA THR A 54 -12.78 -1.46 -8.16
C THR A 54 -13.53 -2.77 -8.34
N VAL A 55 -13.02 -3.86 -7.76
CA VAL A 55 -13.70 -5.16 -7.74
C VAL A 55 -15.04 -4.99 -7.02
N ILE A 56 -15.06 -4.49 -5.79
CA ILE A 56 -16.29 -4.30 -5.00
C ILE A 56 -17.33 -3.49 -5.79
N ILE A 57 -16.94 -2.37 -6.39
CA ILE A 57 -17.84 -1.54 -7.21
C ILE A 57 -18.40 -2.31 -8.41
N ARG A 58 -17.58 -3.12 -9.10
CA ARG A 58 -18.03 -3.96 -10.22
C ARG A 58 -19.08 -4.97 -9.80
N TRP A 59 -18.89 -5.61 -8.65
CA TRP A 59 -19.86 -6.57 -8.10
C TRP A 59 -21.16 -5.88 -7.73
N SER A 60 -21.10 -4.75 -7.03
CA SER A 60 -22.28 -3.95 -6.67
C SER A 60 -23.06 -3.49 -7.92
N TYR A 61 -22.36 -3.02 -8.96
CA TYR A 61 -23.00 -2.60 -10.21
C TYR A 61 -23.61 -3.77 -10.98
N SER A 62 -22.93 -4.93 -11.01
CA SER A 62 -23.46 -6.14 -11.67
C SER A 62 -24.75 -6.61 -11.00
N LEU A 63 -24.78 -6.60 -9.66
CA LEU A 63 -25.99 -6.91 -8.88
C LEU A 63 -27.11 -5.91 -9.18
N PHE A 64 -26.80 -4.61 -9.20
CA PHE A 64 -27.77 -3.57 -9.53
C PHE A 64 -28.33 -3.72 -10.96
N ALA A 65 -27.47 -4.02 -11.93
CA ALA A 65 -27.88 -4.23 -13.32
C ALA A 65 -28.78 -5.45 -13.47
N LEU A 66 -28.48 -6.55 -12.76
CA LEU A 66 -29.33 -7.74 -12.72
C LEU A 66 -30.69 -7.43 -12.11
N LEU A 67 -30.73 -6.76 -10.96
CA LEU A 67 -31.99 -6.34 -10.33
C LEU A 67 -32.83 -5.48 -11.27
N LYS A 68 -32.21 -4.50 -11.95
CA LYS A 68 -32.87 -3.65 -12.94
C LYS A 68 -33.38 -4.44 -14.16
N ALA A 69 -32.67 -5.48 -14.58
CA ALA A 69 -33.09 -6.33 -15.70
C ALA A 69 -34.22 -7.28 -15.33
N THR A 70 -34.28 -7.74 -14.07
CA THR A 70 -35.35 -8.62 -13.56
C THR A 70 -36.62 -7.87 -13.18
N TYR A 71 -36.49 -6.59 -12.81
CA TYR A 71 -37.63 -5.72 -12.53
C TYR A 71 -38.09 -5.08 -13.86
N LYS A 72 -38.82 -5.85 -14.66
CA LYS A 72 -39.57 -5.36 -15.82
C LYS A 72 -41.03 -5.17 -15.45
#